data_AF-A0A3M9ZKZ2-F1
#
_entry.id   AF-A0A3M9ZKZ2-F1
#
_cell.length_a   1.000
_cell.length_b   1.000
_cell.length_c   1.000
_cell.angle_alpha   90.00
_cell.angle_beta   90.00
_cell.angle_gamma   90.00
#
_symmetry.space_group_name_H-M   'P 1'
#
loop_
_entity.id
_entity.type
_entity.pdbx_description
1 polymer ?
#
loop_
_entity_poly.entity_id
_entity_poly.type
_entity_poly.pdbx_seq_one_letter_code
_entity_poly.pdbx_strand_id
1 'polypeptide(L)'
;MVAAVALASLFGVESYVGLAVGIVSLMIAARVQVVARDVEGALRKEDKDAIEDVKFVARQCERTLWWMDDESGLNGQAYRAMDHMASRANLLVAKYRRYLKPATVKAIKEVEDVIMAAQIERRPDVGSVAVFVAVRVCCIKHGIRDVDDPDLRAARRRA
;
A
#
# COMPACT_ATOMS: atom_id res chain seq x y z
N MET A 1 -50.62 -45.40 -14.32
CA MET A 1 -49.37 -45.16 -13.56
C MET A 1 -48.13 -45.87 -14.11
N VAL A 2 -48.24 -46.74 -15.12
CA VAL A 2 -47.08 -47.51 -15.64
C VAL A 2 -46.24 -46.74 -16.69
N ALA A 3 -46.83 -45.76 -17.39
CA ALA A 3 -46.11 -44.97 -18.41
C ALA A 3 -45.19 -43.88 -17.83
N ALA A 4 -45.47 -43.38 -16.62
CA ALA A 4 -44.63 -42.35 -15.98
C ALA A 4 -43.33 -42.92 -15.38
N VAL A 5 -43.34 -44.19 -14.97
CA VAL A 5 -42.17 -44.87 -14.40
C VAL A 5 -41.17 -45.27 -15.49
N ALA A 6 -41.64 -45.57 -16.71
CA ALA A 6 -40.80 -45.95 -17.84
C ALA A 6 -39.98 -44.79 -18.43
N LEU A 7 -40.49 -43.55 -18.34
CA LEU A 7 -39.75 -42.35 -18.76
C LEU A 7 -38.63 -41.99 -17.77
N ALA A 8 -38.82 -42.25 -16.48
CA ALA A 8 -37.79 -42.07 -15.45
C ALA A 8 -36.65 -43.11 -15.56
N SER A 9 -36.90 -44.28 -16.17
CA SER A 9 -35.89 -45.32 -16.40
C SER A 9 -35.15 -45.18 -17.74
N LEU A 10 -35.66 -44.39 -18.69
CA LEU A 10 -35.02 -44.14 -20.00
C LEU A 10 -33.95 -43.04 -19.93
N PHE A 11 -34.09 -42.09 -19.00
CA PHE A 11 -33.04 -41.14 -18.64
C PHE A 11 -32.43 -41.59 -17.31
N GLY A 12 -31.54 -42.58 -17.42
CA GLY A 12 -30.97 -43.28 -16.28
C GLY A 12 -30.55 -42.35 -15.14
N VAL A 13 -30.68 -42.85 -13.92
CA VAL A 13 -30.24 -42.21 -12.68
C VAL A 13 -28.82 -41.60 -12.82
N GLU A 14 -27.97 -42.17 -13.67
CA GLU A 14 -26.66 -41.63 -14.08
C GLU A 14 -26.71 -40.23 -14.71
N SER A 15 -27.69 -39.92 -15.56
CA SER A 15 -27.88 -38.60 -16.17
C SER A 15 -28.35 -37.56 -15.15
N TYR A 16 -29.19 -37.97 -14.19
CA TYR A 16 -29.66 -37.11 -13.10
C TYR A 16 -28.56 -36.79 -12.09
N VAL A 17 -27.75 -37.79 -11.72
CA VAL A 17 -26.59 -37.60 -10.86
C VAL A 17 -25.53 -36.74 -11.56
N GLY A 18 -25.25 -36.97 -12.84
CA GLY A 18 -24.33 -36.13 -13.62
C GLY A 18 -24.80 -34.67 -13.74
N LEU A 19 -26.09 -34.45 -13.93
CA LEU A 19 -26.69 -33.11 -14.00
C LEU A 19 -26.70 -32.42 -12.63
N ALA A 20 -27.00 -33.15 -11.55
CA ALA A 20 -26.93 -32.63 -10.19
C ALA A 20 -25.49 -32.26 -9.78
N VAL A 21 -24.51 -33.12 -10.08
CA VAL A 21 -23.08 -32.84 -9.86
C VAL A 21 -22.64 -31.64 -10.69
N GLY A 22 -23.03 -31.56 -11.97
CA GLY A 22 -22.72 -30.43 -12.85
C GLY A 22 -23.28 -29.10 -12.33
N ILE A 23 -24.53 -29.08 -11.86
CA ILE A 23 -25.16 -27.89 -11.26
C ILE A 23 -24.46 -27.48 -9.97
N VAL A 24 -24.12 -28.44 -9.11
CA VAL A 24 -23.38 -28.17 -7.86
C VAL A 24 -22.00 -27.60 -8.16
N SER A 25 -21.26 -28.17 -9.11
CA SER A 25 -19.96 -27.64 -9.55
C SER A 25 -20.08 -26.22 -10.13
N LEU A 26 -21.13 -25.95 -10.92
CA LEU A 26 -21.40 -24.62 -11.47
C LEU A 26 -21.72 -23.61 -10.35
N MET A 27 -22.52 -24.01 -9.36
CA MET A 27 -22.85 -23.17 -8.20
C MET A 27 -21.62 -22.87 -7.35
N ILE A 28 -20.74 -23.85 -7.15
CA ILE A 28 -19.46 -23.65 -6.45
C ILE A 28 -18.58 -22.68 -7.24
N ALA A 29 -18.41 -22.88 -8.55
CA ALA A 29 -17.63 -21.98 -9.40
C ALA A 29 -18.18 -20.54 -9.39
N ALA A 30 -19.51 -20.39 -9.47
CA ALA A 30 -20.16 -19.09 -9.38
C ALA A 30 -19.94 -18.43 -8.01
N ARG A 31 -20.08 -19.19 -6.91
CA ARG A 31 -19.78 -18.72 -5.55
C ARG A 31 -18.32 -18.28 -5.41
N VAL A 32 -17.37 -19.06 -5.92
CA VAL A 32 -15.95 -18.73 -5.91
C VAL A 32 -15.70 -17.42 -6.68
N GLN A 33 -16.33 -17.22 -7.84
CA GLN A 33 -16.21 -15.97 -8.60
C GLN A 33 -16.78 -14.76 -7.85
N VAL A 34 -17.92 -14.91 -7.17
CA VAL A 34 -18.51 -13.84 -6.36
C VAL A 34 -17.60 -13.49 -5.19
N VAL A 35 -17.15 -14.50 -4.42
CA VAL A 35 -16.24 -14.28 -3.28
C VAL A 35 -14.92 -13.67 -3.74
N ALA A 36 -14.37 -14.11 -4.87
CA ALA A 36 -13.15 -13.53 -5.44
C ALA A 36 -13.33 -12.03 -5.76
N ARG A 37 -14.49 -11.64 -6.32
CA ARG A 37 -14.81 -10.23 -6.58
C ARG A 37 -14.99 -9.43 -5.30
N ASP A 38 -15.65 -9.99 -4.30
CA ASP A 38 -15.85 -9.33 -3.00
C ASP A 38 -14.51 -9.10 -2.29
N VAL A 39 -13.62 -10.09 -2.31
CA VAL A 39 -12.25 -10.01 -1.78
C VAL A 39 -11.43 -8.97 -2.56
N GLU A 40 -11.48 -8.97 -3.89
CA GLU A 40 -10.80 -7.95 -4.70
C GLU A 40 -11.30 -6.54 -4.40
N GLY A 41 -12.60 -6.38 -4.17
CA GLY A 41 -13.22 -5.12 -3.77
C GLY A 41 -12.75 -4.65 -2.39
N ALA A 42 -12.74 -5.55 -1.41
CA ALA A 42 -12.26 -5.27 -0.05
C ALA A 42 -10.78 -4.85 -0.04
N LEU A 43 -9.91 -5.63 -0.71
CA LEU A 43 -8.49 -5.33 -0.82
C LEU A 43 -8.22 -4.00 -1.54
N ARG A 44 -9.03 -3.67 -2.57
CA ARG A 44 -8.93 -2.36 -3.24
C ARG A 44 -9.27 -1.20 -2.29
N LYS A 45 -10.26 -1.39 -1.42
CA LYS A 45 -10.63 -0.39 -0.42
C LYS A 45 -9.52 -0.21 0.62
N GLU A 46 -8.98 -1.30 1.14
CA GLU A 46 -7.86 -1.26 2.08
C GLU A 46 -6.62 -0.59 1.48
N ASP A 47 -6.28 -0.91 0.23
CA ASP A 47 -5.17 -0.27 -0.50
C ASP A 47 -5.43 1.24 -0.65
N LYS A 48 -6.67 1.66 -0.91
CA LYS A 48 -7.05 3.08 -1.03
C LYS A 48 -6.85 3.81 0.30
N ASP A 49 -7.37 3.25 1.38
CA ASP A 49 -7.25 3.84 2.72
C ASP A 49 -5.78 3.93 3.13
N ALA A 50 -4.99 2.89 2.87
CA ALA A 50 -3.55 2.91 3.11
C ALA A 50 -2.80 3.97 2.27
N ILE A 51 -3.18 4.17 1.00
CA ILE A 51 -2.60 5.23 0.15
C ILE A 51 -2.96 6.62 0.69
N GLU A 52 -4.16 6.82 1.22
CA GLU A 52 -4.55 8.06 1.88
C GLU A 52 -3.71 8.33 3.13
N ASP A 53 -3.43 7.30 3.93
CA ASP A 53 -2.48 7.39 5.05
C ASP A 53 -1.08 7.80 4.57
N VAL A 54 -0.55 7.16 3.51
CA VAL A 54 0.76 7.53 2.95
C VAL A 54 0.80 9.01 2.56
N LYS A 55 -0.23 9.50 1.88
CA LYS A 55 -0.36 10.91 1.49
C LYS A 55 -0.45 11.82 2.71
N PHE A 56 -1.11 11.39 3.78
CA PHE A 56 -1.17 12.12 5.04
C PHE A 56 0.21 12.23 5.70
N VAL A 57 0.95 11.12 5.80
CA VAL A 57 2.31 11.13 6.37
C VAL A 57 3.27 11.93 5.49
N ALA A 58 3.16 11.86 4.16
CA ALA A 58 3.96 12.69 3.26
C ALA A 58 3.72 14.20 3.47
N ARG A 59 2.46 14.62 3.67
CA ARG A 59 2.12 16.01 4.04
C ARG A 59 2.67 16.39 5.42
N GLN A 60 2.74 15.44 6.35
CA GLN A 60 3.42 15.67 7.63
C GLN A 60 4.93 15.89 7.43
N CYS A 61 5.59 15.15 6.55
CA CYS A 61 6.99 15.41 6.21
C CYS A 61 7.18 16.82 5.63
N GLU A 62 6.33 17.25 4.67
CA GLU A 62 6.36 18.63 4.13
C GLU A 62 6.23 19.69 5.24
N ARG A 63 5.31 19.50 6.21
CA ARG A 63 5.15 20.44 7.32
C ARG A 63 6.35 20.49 8.26
N THR A 64 6.97 19.35 8.54
CA THR A 64 8.17 19.32 9.40
C THR A 64 9.38 19.90 8.70
N LEU A 65 9.49 19.76 7.38
CA LEU A 65 10.50 20.45 6.60
C LEU A 65 10.36 21.97 6.75
N TRP A 66 9.13 22.50 6.71
CA TRP A 66 8.90 23.93 6.93
C TRP A 66 9.38 24.38 8.33
N TRP A 67 9.16 23.58 9.38
CA TRP A 67 9.72 23.86 10.70
C TRP A 67 11.25 23.80 10.76
N MET A 68 11.88 22.88 10.02
CA MET A 68 13.35 22.82 9.94
C MET A 68 13.97 24.07 9.30
N ASP A 69 13.29 24.64 8.31
CA ASP A 69 13.76 25.84 7.58
C ASP A 69 13.58 27.12 8.43
N ASP A 70 12.40 27.28 9.05
CA ASP A 70 12.03 28.45 9.87
C ASP A 70 12.84 28.53 11.18
N GLU A 71 13.18 27.39 11.79
CA GLU A 71 13.90 27.31 13.07
C GLU A 71 15.41 27.10 12.91
N SER A 72 15.96 27.28 11.71
CA SER A 72 17.38 27.03 11.40
C SER A 72 18.36 27.88 12.23
N GLY A 73 17.89 28.95 12.90
CA GLY A 73 18.65 29.73 13.90
C GLY A 73 18.50 29.27 15.36
N LEU A 74 17.59 28.35 15.68
CA LEU A 74 17.26 27.86 17.03
C LEU A 74 17.57 26.37 17.15
N ASN A 75 18.86 26.05 17.32
CA ASN A 75 19.43 24.69 17.28
C ASN A 75 18.57 23.59 17.96
N GLY A 76 18.02 23.83 19.16
CA GLY A 76 17.25 22.81 19.89
C GLY A 76 15.87 22.45 19.32
N GLN A 77 15.28 23.28 18.48
CA GLN A 77 14.00 22.96 17.83
C GLN A 77 14.23 22.30 16.46
N ALA A 78 15.27 22.72 15.73
CA ALA A 78 15.73 22.07 14.50
C ALA A 78 16.06 20.57 14.70
N TYR A 79 16.73 20.19 15.81
CA TYR A 79 16.99 18.78 16.11
C TYR A 79 15.71 17.96 16.33
N ARG A 80 14.72 18.53 17.01
CA ARG A 80 13.42 17.87 17.21
C ARG A 80 12.66 17.73 15.90
N ALA A 81 12.71 18.74 15.04
CA ALA A 81 12.13 18.67 13.71
C ALA A 81 12.82 17.58 12.87
N MET A 82 14.14 17.46 12.93
CA MET A 82 14.89 16.37 12.31
C MET A 82 14.48 14.98 12.83
N ASP A 83 14.33 14.80 14.15
CA ASP A 83 13.84 13.54 14.74
C ASP A 83 12.43 13.20 14.26
N HIS A 84 11.52 14.18 14.22
CA HIS A 84 10.18 14.00 13.70
C HIS A 84 10.18 13.62 12.22
N MET A 85 11.09 14.18 11.42
CA MET A 85 11.27 13.83 10.02
C MET A 85 11.76 12.38 9.86
N ALA A 86 12.82 12.00 10.58
CA ALA A 86 13.38 10.65 10.55
C ALA A 86 12.36 9.59 10.99
N SER A 87 11.60 9.85 12.05
CA SER A 87 10.54 8.96 12.51
C SER A 87 9.45 8.73 11.44
N ARG A 88 9.03 9.79 10.75
CA ARG A 88 8.00 9.71 9.69
C ARG A 88 8.53 9.04 8.43
N ALA A 89 9.78 9.32 8.05
CA ALA A 89 10.49 8.62 6.99
C ALA A 89 10.52 7.11 7.26
N ASN A 90 10.87 6.73 8.49
CA ASN A 90 10.86 5.33 8.90
C ASN A 90 9.47 4.70 8.85
N LEU A 91 8.43 5.40 9.30
CA LEU A 91 7.06 4.90 9.19
C LEU A 91 6.65 4.62 7.74
N LEU A 92 7.00 5.51 6.81
CA LEU A 92 6.74 5.32 5.38
C LEU A 92 7.40 4.05 4.83
N VAL A 93 8.65 3.78 5.21
CA VAL A 93 9.40 2.61 4.72
C VAL A 93 9.00 1.32 5.45
N ALA A 94 8.77 1.36 6.76
CA ALA A 94 8.46 0.16 7.53
C ALA A 94 7.04 -0.35 7.27
N LYS A 95 6.05 0.56 7.25
CA LYS A 95 4.63 0.20 7.14
C LYS A 95 4.11 0.30 5.71
N TYR A 96 4.54 1.31 4.96
CA TYR A 96 3.90 1.67 3.68
C TYR A 96 4.75 1.39 2.43
N ARG A 97 5.86 0.64 2.56
CA ARG A 97 6.79 0.34 1.46
C ARG A 97 6.13 -0.10 0.16
N ARG A 98 5.10 -0.95 0.25
CA ARG A 98 4.40 -1.53 -0.90
C ARG A 98 3.75 -0.45 -1.77
N TYR A 99 3.34 0.67 -1.18
CA TYR A 99 2.67 1.78 -1.86
C TYR A 99 3.64 2.83 -2.40
N LEU A 100 4.96 2.61 -2.25
CA LEU A 100 5.99 3.54 -2.68
C LEU A 100 6.78 2.97 -3.86
N LYS A 101 7.10 3.81 -4.83
CA LYS A 101 8.00 3.47 -5.93
C LYS A 101 9.42 3.21 -5.38
N PRO A 102 10.21 2.30 -5.99
CA PRO A 102 11.55 1.97 -5.50
C PRO A 102 12.48 3.18 -5.34
N ALA A 103 12.45 4.11 -6.31
CA ALA A 103 13.22 5.35 -6.25
C ALA A 103 12.87 6.22 -5.02
N THR A 104 11.60 6.22 -4.62
CA THR A 104 11.11 6.94 -3.47
C THR A 104 11.54 6.29 -2.16
N VAL A 105 11.53 4.97 -2.09
CA VAL A 105 12.08 4.25 -0.92
C VAL A 105 13.56 4.58 -0.74
N LYS A 106 14.32 4.65 -1.84
CA LYS A 106 15.73 5.07 -1.80
C LYS A 106 15.87 6.50 -1.29
N ALA A 107 15.09 7.44 -1.82
CA ALA A 107 15.09 8.84 -1.37
C ALA A 107 14.77 8.99 0.12
N ILE A 108 13.84 8.20 0.66
CA ILE A 108 13.48 8.24 2.08
C ILE A 108 14.63 7.74 2.96
N LYS A 109 15.32 6.67 2.54
CA LYS A 109 16.50 6.16 3.27
C LYS A 109 17.65 7.17 3.26
N GLU A 110 17.90 7.81 2.12
CA GLU A 110 18.91 8.86 2.03
C GLU A 110 18.59 10.05 2.97
N VAL A 111 17.31 10.39 3.16
CA VAL A 111 16.88 11.40 4.15
C VAL A 111 17.22 10.95 5.56
N GLU A 112 16.90 9.71 5.92
CA GLU A 112 17.22 9.15 7.24
C GLU A 112 18.73 9.15 7.51
N ASP A 113 19.52 8.66 6.54
CA ASP A 113 20.98 8.59 6.64
C ASP A 113 21.61 9.98 6.86
N VAL A 114 21.16 10.99 6.10
CA VAL A 114 21.64 12.36 6.23
C VAL A 114 21.25 12.98 7.57
N ILE A 115 20.02 12.75 8.04
CA ILE A 115 19.57 13.24 9.35
C ILE A 115 20.39 12.59 10.47
N MET A 116 20.59 11.27 10.42
CA MET A 116 21.38 10.57 11.44
C MET A 116 22.84 11.04 11.44
N ALA A 117 23.47 11.18 10.26
CA ALA A 117 24.83 11.69 10.15
C ALA A 117 24.96 13.11 10.75
N ALA A 118 24.02 13.99 10.40
CA ALA A 118 23.94 15.36 10.91
C ALA A 118 23.83 15.40 12.45
N GLN A 119 23.06 14.50 13.05
CA GLN A 119 22.92 14.42 14.51
C GLN A 119 24.18 13.90 15.22
N ILE A 120 24.91 12.97 14.59
CA ILE A 120 26.16 12.42 15.14
C ILE A 120 27.27 13.47 15.15
N GLU A 121 27.36 14.32 14.12
CA GLU A 121 28.39 15.36 14.00
C GLU A 121 28.26 16.52 15.01
N ARG A 122 27.15 16.60 15.77
CA ARG A 122 26.85 17.59 16.84
C ARG A 122 26.90 19.07 16.43
N ARG A 123 27.23 19.41 15.18
CA ARG A 123 27.12 20.73 14.54
C ARG A 123 26.76 20.62 13.05
N PRO A 124 25.58 20.08 12.71
CA PRO A 124 25.16 20.03 11.33
C PRO A 124 24.84 21.44 10.83
N ASP A 125 25.21 21.71 9.59
CA ASP A 125 24.62 22.81 8.84
C ASP A 125 23.16 22.44 8.53
N VAL A 126 22.27 22.80 9.45
CA VAL A 126 20.82 22.52 9.37
C VAL A 126 20.23 23.02 8.05
N GLY A 127 20.74 24.13 7.52
CA GLY A 127 20.31 24.67 6.22
C GLY A 127 20.62 23.69 5.08
N SER A 128 21.83 23.15 5.03
CA SER A 128 22.22 22.15 4.02
C SER A 128 21.37 20.87 4.11
N VAL A 129 21.09 20.41 5.34
CA VAL A 129 20.24 19.23 5.60
C VAL A 129 18.81 19.50 5.15
N ALA A 130 18.24 20.65 5.52
CA ALA A 130 16.88 21.03 5.12
C ALA A 130 16.74 21.09 3.59
N VAL A 131 17.70 21.69 2.88
CA VAL A 131 17.71 21.74 1.41
C VAL A 131 17.76 20.33 0.81
N PHE A 132 18.64 19.46 1.32
CA PHE A 132 18.72 18.08 0.87
C PHE A 132 17.40 17.33 1.07
N VAL A 133 16.83 17.44 2.27
CA VAL A 133 15.56 16.79 2.64
C VAL A 133 14.42 17.33 1.78
N ALA A 134 14.39 18.63 1.47
CA ALA A 134 13.36 19.25 0.63
C ALA A 134 13.26 18.59 -0.75
N VAL A 135 14.40 18.40 -1.42
CA VAL A 135 14.46 17.75 -2.73
C VAL A 135 13.91 16.32 -2.66
N ARG A 136 14.21 15.59 -1.58
CA ARG A 136 13.76 14.21 -1.40
C ARG A 136 12.30 14.09 -0.96
N VAL A 137 11.78 15.03 -0.18
CA VAL A 137 10.35 15.08 0.17
C VAL A 137 9.49 15.27 -1.08
N CYS A 138 9.93 16.05 -2.07
CA CYS A 138 9.28 16.11 -3.37
C CYS A 138 9.22 14.73 -4.06
N CYS A 139 10.28 13.93 -3.98
CA CYS A 139 10.29 12.55 -4.50
C CYS A 139 9.32 11.62 -3.75
N ILE A 140 9.00 11.90 -2.47
CA ILE A 140 8.00 11.16 -1.70
C ILE A 140 6.63 11.36 -2.31
N LYS A 141 6.23 12.63 -2.52
CA LYS A 141 4.91 12.99 -3.04
C LYS A 141 4.59 12.38 -4.41
N HIS A 142 5.54 12.46 -5.34
CA HIS A 142 5.39 11.90 -6.69
C HIS A 142 5.65 10.38 -6.75
N GLY A 143 6.14 9.84 -5.65
CA GLY A 143 6.54 8.46 -5.45
C GLY A 143 5.46 7.50 -5.00
N ILE A 144 4.32 8.04 -4.55
CA ILE A 144 3.19 7.25 -4.06
C ILE A 144 2.50 6.60 -5.27
N ARG A 145 2.31 5.28 -5.20
CA ARG A 145 1.57 4.51 -6.21
C ARG A 145 0.08 4.83 -6.14
N ASP A 146 -0.59 4.70 -7.28
CA ASP A 146 -2.05 4.72 -7.33
C ASP A 146 -2.62 3.35 -6.95
N VAL A 147 -3.88 3.30 -6.52
CA VAL A 147 -4.64 2.07 -6.28
C VAL A 147 -4.69 1.20 -7.54
N ASP A 148 -4.67 1.84 -8.70
CA ASP A 148 -4.75 1.20 -10.01
C ASP A 148 -3.37 0.89 -10.63
N ASP A 149 -2.28 1.06 -9.87
CA ASP A 149 -0.92 0.73 -10.30
C ASP A 149 -0.77 -0.77 -10.63
N PRO A 150 -0.21 -1.12 -11.81
CA PRO A 150 -0.10 -2.51 -12.25
C PRO A 150 0.75 -3.38 -11.32
N ASP A 151 1.78 -2.82 -10.67
CA ASP A 151 2.61 -3.55 -9.70
C ASP A 151 1.79 -3.89 -8.45
N LEU A 152 0.96 -2.94 -7.99
CA LEU A 152 0.12 -3.13 -6.81
C LEU A 152 -0.95 -4.21 -7.05
N ARG A 153 -1.56 -4.17 -8.25
CA ARG A 153 -2.50 -5.20 -8.73
C ARG A 153 -1.83 -6.57 -8.87
N ALA A 154 -0.63 -6.63 -9.45
CA ALA A 154 0.12 -7.87 -9.58
C ALA A 154 0.49 -8.45 -8.21
N ALA A 155 0.86 -7.62 -7.24
CA ALA A 155 1.13 -8.04 -5.87
C ALA A 155 -0.13 -8.60 -5.17
N ARG A 156 -1.31 -8.01 -5.42
CA ARG A 156 -2.59 -8.51 -4.87
C ARG A 156 -2.95 -9.91 -5.38
N ARG A 157 -2.66 -10.20 -6.65
CA ARG A 157 -2.92 -11.51 -7.25
C ARG A 157 -2.00 -12.64 -6.76
N ARG A 158 -0.91 -12.30 -6.08
CA ARG A 158 0.08 -13.26 -5.54
C ARG A 158 -0.07 -13.48 -4.03
N ALA A 159 -0.85 -12.64 -3.34
CA ALA A 159 -1.15 -12.74 -1.92
C ALA A 159 -2.38 -13.63 -1.71
#